data_AF-A0A922WLC0-F1
#
_entry.id   AF-A0A922WLC0-F1
#
_cell.length_a   1.000
_cell.length_b   1.000
_cell.length_c   1.000
_cell.angle_alpha   90.00
_cell.angle_beta   90.00
_cell.angle_gamma   90.00
#
_symmetry.space_group_name_H-M   'P 1'
#
loop_
_entity.id
_entity.type
_entity.pdbx_description
1 polymer ?
#
loop_
_entity_poly.entity_id
_entity_poly.type
_entity_poly.pdbx_seq_one_letter_code
_entity_poly.pdbx_strand_id
1 'polypeptide(L)'
;AGDRLDQLIGQTEASVNLLTRGDSPESQDYYLRQHVFLRLLYLMADRPERALAAIPGIPPAEQEFWQQMLWGMSNYFDSKQIPQSADRASQAVAQFQSGVSKLKQMARLELRSVTFCKQIWYFGNYEKFPRDEFRPGQEVLVYAEAENFQSELTAEGQYRTLLRSKIDIISPAGEIRHQIEFPPTEDLCRNERRDYFHNYQFTIPDKMPLGPHSLKLTVFDELSGRVTSSSINFVVK
;
A
#
# COMPACT_ATOMS: atom_id res chain seq x y z
N ALA A 1 -0.32 -20.55 35.41
CA ALA A 1 -0.68 -19.73 34.24
C ALA A 1 -1.32 -20.58 33.14
N GLY A 2 -0.74 -21.74 32.79
CA GLY A 2 -1.27 -22.65 31.74
C GLY A 2 -2.76 -23.00 31.89
N ASP A 3 -3.19 -23.42 33.08
CA ASP A 3 -4.57 -23.86 33.32
C ASP A 3 -5.64 -22.78 33.03
N ARG A 4 -5.38 -21.52 33.40
CA ARG A 4 -6.28 -20.38 33.08
C ARG A 4 -6.27 -20.03 31.59
N LEU A 5 -5.11 -20.15 30.94
CA LEU A 5 -4.97 -19.88 29.51
C LEU A 5 -5.70 -20.96 28.68
N ASP A 6 -5.58 -22.22 29.08
CA ASP A 6 -6.31 -23.33 28.47
C ASP A 6 -7.82 -23.20 28.63
N GLN A 7 -8.29 -22.77 29.80
CA GLN A 7 -9.70 -22.46 30.02
C GLN A 7 -10.18 -21.34 29.08
N LEU A 8 -9.42 -20.26 28.94
CA LEU A 8 -9.75 -19.14 28.06
C LEU A 8 -9.75 -19.55 26.57
N ILE A 9 -8.78 -20.38 26.16
CA ILE A 9 -8.75 -20.97 24.82
C ILE A 9 -10.03 -21.78 24.59
N GLY A 10 -10.39 -22.70 25.49
CA GLY A 10 -11.58 -23.53 25.34
C GLY A 10 -12.88 -22.71 25.24
N GLN A 11 -13.00 -21.65 26.04
CA GLN A 11 -14.14 -20.72 25.97
C GLN A 11 -14.20 -19.95 24.64
N THR A 12 -13.04 -19.54 24.13
CA THR A 12 -12.93 -18.81 22.86
C THR A 12 -13.19 -19.74 21.67
N GLU A 13 -12.67 -20.98 21.69
CA GLU A 13 -12.97 -22.03 20.70
C GLU A 13 -14.47 -22.30 20.62
N ALA A 14 -15.13 -22.51 21.77
CA ALA A 14 -16.57 -22.74 21.82
C ALA A 14 -17.36 -21.54 21.26
N SER A 15 -16.94 -20.32 21.60
CA SER A 15 -17.57 -19.10 21.08
C SER A 15 -17.39 -18.98 19.57
N VAL A 16 -16.17 -19.13 19.06
CA VAL A 16 -15.82 -19.02 17.63
C VAL A 16 -16.52 -20.09 16.79
N ASN A 17 -16.63 -21.33 17.28
CA ASN A 17 -17.31 -22.41 16.57
C ASN A 17 -18.82 -22.15 16.36
N LEU A 18 -19.43 -21.30 17.18
CA LEU A 18 -20.83 -20.88 17.02
C LEU A 18 -20.99 -19.63 16.15
N LEU A 19 -19.90 -18.94 15.81
CA LEU A 19 -19.95 -17.75 14.99
C LEU A 19 -20.14 -18.09 13.51
N THR A 20 -20.99 -17.32 12.85
CA THR A 20 -21.08 -17.25 11.40
C THR A 20 -20.52 -15.91 10.93
N ARG A 21 -19.92 -15.88 9.73
CA ARG A 21 -19.31 -14.66 9.18
C ARG A 21 -20.33 -13.53 9.00
N GLY A 22 -21.60 -13.88 8.76
CA GLY A 22 -22.67 -12.92 8.47
C GLY A 22 -22.45 -12.15 7.17
N ASP A 23 -23.47 -11.39 6.75
CA ASP A 23 -23.44 -10.65 5.49
C ASP A 23 -23.10 -9.16 5.67
N SER A 24 -23.25 -8.61 6.89
CA SER A 24 -22.96 -7.19 7.15
C SER A 24 -21.46 -6.97 7.41
N PRO A 25 -20.89 -5.81 7.03
CA PRO A 25 -19.49 -5.47 7.32
C PRO A 25 -19.14 -5.64 8.80
N GLU A 26 -20.02 -5.23 9.72
CA GLU A 26 -19.79 -5.31 11.17
C GLU A 26 -19.72 -6.77 11.64
N SER A 27 -20.59 -7.63 11.10
CA SER A 27 -20.58 -9.07 11.42
C SER A 27 -19.32 -9.77 10.89
N GLN A 28 -18.86 -9.38 9.69
CA GLN A 28 -17.64 -9.92 9.09
C GLN A 28 -16.40 -9.48 9.87
N ASP A 29 -16.31 -8.21 10.26
CA ASP A 29 -15.22 -7.68 11.07
C ASP A 29 -15.16 -8.33 12.46
N TYR A 30 -16.33 -8.55 13.08
CA TYR A 30 -16.41 -9.23 14.35
C TYR A 30 -15.94 -10.68 14.23
N TYR A 31 -16.44 -11.41 13.22
CA TYR A 31 -16.04 -12.79 12.94
C TYR A 31 -14.53 -12.91 12.78
N LEU A 32 -13.95 -12.10 11.91
CA LEU A 32 -12.50 -12.07 11.66
C LEU A 32 -11.73 -11.84 12.96
N ARG A 33 -12.11 -10.83 13.73
CA ARG A 33 -11.45 -10.44 14.98
C ARG A 33 -11.42 -11.57 16.00
N GLN A 34 -12.55 -12.27 16.19
CA GLN A 34 -12.62 -13.40 17.12
C GLN A 34 -11.71 -14.55 16.68
N HIS A 35 -11.67 -14.84 15.37
CA HIS A 35 -10.76 -15.83 14.82
C HIS A 35 -9.28 -15.45 15.01
N VAL A 36 -8.91 -14.18 14.83
CA VAL A 36 -7.55 -13.69 15.06
C VAL A 36 -7.18 -13.79 16.55
N PHE A 37 -8.07 -13.39 17.45
CA PHE A 37 -7.83 -13.48 18.90
C PHE A 37 -7.59 -14.91 19.36
N LEU A 38 -8.37 -15.87 18.87
CA LEU A 38 -8.15 -17.29 19.15
C LEU A 38 -6.74 -17.75 18.74
N ARG A 39 -6.26 -17.30 17.58
CA ARG A 39 -4.91 -17.65 17.07
C ARG A 39 -3.80 -17.01 17.90
N LEU A 40 -4.00 -15.78 18.37
CA LEU A 40 -3.07 -15.15 19.31
C LEU A 40 -3.02 -15.91 20.65
N LEU A 41 -4.15 -16.41 21.15
CA LEU A 41 -4.18 -17.27 22.34
C LEU A 41 -3.41 -18.59 22.10
N TYR A 42 -3.54 -19.20 20.92
CA TYR A 42 -2.74 -20.38 20.57
C TYR A 42 -1.24 -20.07 20.55
N LEU A 43 -0.81 -18.91 20.02
CA LEU A 43 0.60 -18.50 20.10
C LEU A 43 1.07 -18.36 21.55
N MET A 44 0.25 -17.73 22.41
CA MET A 44 0.58 -17.60 23.84
C MET A 44 0.72 -18.94 24.56
N ALA A 45 0.02 -19.97 24.07
CA ALA A 45 0.06 -21.33 24.62
C ALA A 45 1.13 -22.23 23.97
N ASP A 46 2.05 -21.67 23.16
CA ASP A 46 3.09 -22.42 22.42
C ASP A 46 2.47 -23.48 21.48
N ARG A 47 1.36 -23.12 20.80
CA ARG A 47 0.62 -23.98 19.84
C ARG A 47 0.64 -23.38 18.42
N PRO A 48 1.82 -23.27 17.77
CA PRO A 48 1.95 -22.59 16.48
C PRO A 48 1.11 -23.24 15.38
N GLU A 49 1.01 -24.57 15.33
CA GLU A 49 0.22 -25.26 14.29
C GLU A 49 -1.26 -24.83 14.28
N ARG A 50 -1.85 -24.61 15.46
CA ARG A 50 -3.23 -24.11 15.56
C ARG A 50 -3.33 -22.61 15.27
N ALA A 51 -2.34 -21.84 15.68
CA ALA A 51 -2.28 -20.41 15.38
C ALA A 51 -2.21 -20.14 13.87
N LEU A 52 -1.46 -20.96 13.13
CA LEU A 52 -1.26 -20.81 11.69
C LEU A 52 -2.40 -21.37 10.85
N ALA A 53 -3.41 -21.99 11.46
CA ALA A 53 -4.56 -22.48 10.71
C ALA A 53 -5.31 -21.32 10.01
N ALA A 54 -5.58 -21.49 8.72
CA ALA A 54 -6.32 -20.53 7.91
C ALA A 54 -7.67 -20.16 8.58
N ILE A 55 -8.06 -18.88 8.46
CA ILE A 55 -9.37 -18.43 8.94
C ILE A 55 -10.41 -18.85 7.91
N PRO A 56 -11.38 -19.72 8.26
CA PRO A 56 -12.34 -20.21 7.29
C PRO A 56 -13.25 -19.08 6.80
N GLY A 57 -13.65 -19.14 5.53
CA GLY A 57 -14.70 -18.28 4.99
C GLY A 57 -14.33 -16.82 4.73
N ILE A 58 -13.09 -16.38 4.94
CA ILE A 58 -12.61 -15.03 4.55
C ILE A 58 -11.86 -15.09 3.19
N PRO A 59 -11.67 -13.96 2.47
CA PRO A 59 -10.97 -13.95 1.19
C PRO A 59 -9.53 -14.52 1.27
N PRO A 60 -9.02 -15.20 0.23
CA PRO A 60 -7.69 -15.82 0.26
C PRO A 60 -6.55 -14.86 0.63
N ALA A 61 -6.53 -13.64 0.07
CA ALA A 61 -5.52 -12.64 0.40
C ALA A 61 -5.50 -12.28 1.90
N GLU A 62 -6.67 -12.24 2.54
CA GLU A 62 -6.79 -11.97 3.97
C GLU A 62 -6.38 -13.17 4.83
N GLN A 63 -6.70 -14.40 4.37
CA GLN A 63 -6.19 -15.62 5.02
C GLN A 63 -4.67 -15.68 4.98
N GLU A 64 -4.07 -15.41 3.82
CA GLU A 64 -2.61 -15.41 3.64
C GLU A 64 -1.98 -14.31 4.49
N PHE A 65 -2.55 -13.10 4.52
CA PHE A 65 -2.08 -12.02 5.38
C PHE A 65 -1.97 -12.47 6.85
N TRP A 66 -3.06 -12.97 7.44
CA TRP A 66 -3.05 -13.36 8.85
C TRP A 66 -2.12 -14.54 9.14
N GLN A 67 -2.04 -15.52 8.24
CA GLN A 67 -1.07 -16.62 8.35
C GLN A 67 0.36 -16.11 8.39
N GLN A 68 0.73 -15.19 7.48
CA GLN A 68 2.08 -14.62 7.44
C GLN A 68 2.41 -13.80 8.69
N MET A 69 1.46 -13.01 9.21
CA MET A 69 1.67 -12.25 10.43
C MET A 69 1.87 -13.15 11.66
N LEU A 70 1.05 -14.18 11.80
CA LEU A 70 1.15 -15.12 12.92
C LEU A 70 2.41 -15.98 12.82
N TRP A 71 2.83 -16.34 11.60
CA TRP A 71 4.07 -17.07 11.38
C TRP A 71 5.29 -16.23 11.72
N GLY A 72 5.33 -14.98 11.28
CA GLY A 72 6.40 -14.05 11.65
C GLY A 72 6.53 -13.90 13.16
N MET A 73 5.41 -13.77 13.88
CA MET A 73 5.40 -13.72 15.35
C MET A 73 5.90 -15.03 15.98
N SER A 74 5.41 -16.18 15.50
CA SER A 74 5.84 -17.49 15.99
C SER A 74 7.35 -17.68 15.86
N ASN A 75 7.91 -17.42 14.68
CA ASN A 75 9.35 -17.55 14.44
C ASN A 75 10.17 -16.56 15.27
N TYR A 76 9.64 -15.35 15.49
CA TYR A 76 10.34 -14.33 16.27
C TYR A 76 10.53 -14.74 17.74
N PHE A 77 9.58 -15.50 18.29
CA PHE A 77 9.62 -15.98 19.68
C PHE A 77 10.26 -17.37 19.85
N ASP A 78 10.52 -18.11 18.77
CA ASP A 78 11.10 -19.46 18.84
C ASP A 78 12.61 -19.46 19.12
N SER A 79 12.97 -19.11 20.36
CA SER A 79 14.36 -19.15 20.82
C SER A 79 14.92 -20.56 20.98
N LYS A 80 14.07 -21.61 20.89
CA LYS A 80 14.49 -23.01 21.04
C LYS A 80 15.06 -23.54 19.72
N GLN A 81 14.32 -23.37 18.63
CA GLN A 81 14.75 -23.83 17.30
C GLN A 81 15.63 -22.81 16.59
N ILE A 82 15.48 -21.51 16.91
CA ILE A 82 16.27 -20.43 16.31
C ILE A 82 16.92 -19.63 17.44
N PRO A 83 18.05 -20.10 18.02
CA PRO A 83 18.63 -19.48 19.22
C PRO A 83 19.09 -18.04 19.00
N GLN A 84 19.61 -17.73 17.80
CA GLN A 84 20.13 -16.40 17.46
C GLN A 84 18.99 -15.42 17.20
N SER A 85 18.99 -14.29 17.90
CA SER A 85 17.95 -13.26 17.77
C SER A 85 17.92 -12.62 16.37
N ALA A 86 19.08 -12.45 15.74
CA ALA A 86 19.21 -11.88 14.40
C ALA A 86 18.57 -12.79 13.32
N ASP A 87 18.71 -14.11 13.48
CA ASP A 87 18.10 -15.08 12.55
C ASP A 87 16.58 -15.09 12.69
N ARG A 88 16.07 -15.05 13.94
CA ARG A 88 14.63 -14.89 14.22
C ARG A 88 14.08 -13.62 13.60
N ALA A 89 14.78 -12.51 13.77
CA ALA A 89 14.39 -11.24 13.18
C ALA A 89 14.35 -11.31 11.64
N SER A 90 15.38 -11.91 11.02
CA SER A 90 15.47 -12.04 9.57
C SER A 90 14.32 -12.88 8.98
N GLN A 91 13.99 -14.00 9.63
CA GLN A 91 12.85 -14.83 9.22
C GLN A 91 11.52 -14.11 9.44
N ALA A 92 11.32 -13.44 10.57
CA ALA A 92 10.10 -12.69 10.85
C ALA A 92 9.88 -11.55 9.84
N VAL A 93 10.93 -10.81 9.49
CA VAL A 93 10.88 -9.75 8.46
C VAL A 93 10.41 -10.31 7.12
N ALA A 94 10.90 -11.48 6.69
CA ALA A 94 10.45 -12.10 5.44
C ALA A 94 8.95 -12.40 5.45
N GLN A 95 8.43 -12.97 6.55
CA GLN A 95 6.99 -13.24 6.67
C GLN A 95 6.15 -11.96 6.75
N PHE A 96 6.58 -10.98 7.53
CA PHE A 96 5.87 -9.70 7.61
C PHE A 96 5.85 -8.97 6.26
N GLN A 97 6.94 -9.01 5.48
CA GLN A 97 6.95 -8.44 4.13
C GLN A 97 5.97 -9.16 3.20
N SER A 98 5.86 -10.48 3.30
CA SER A 98 4.86 -11.26 2.54
C SER A 98 3.44 -10.86 2.93
N GLY A 99 3.15 -10.76 4.24
CA GLY A 99 1.86 -10.29 4.74
C GLY A 99 1.53 -8.86 4.28
N VAL A 100 2.50 -7.94 4.33
CA VAL A 100 2.32 -6.57 3.83
C VAL A 100 2.01 -6.55 2.34
N SER A 101 2.65 -7.40 1.52
CA SER A 101 2.32 -7.52 0.08
C SER A 101 0.85 -7.92 -0.12
N LYS A 102 0.31 -8.85 0.68
CA LYS A 102 -1.12 -9.22 0.64
C LYS A 102 -2.05 -8.09 1.03
N LEU A 103 -1.72 -7.34 2.08
CA LEU A 103 -2.51 -6.15 2.46
C LEU A 103 -2.48 -5.07 1.38
N LYS A 104 -1.34 -4.85 0.71
CA LYS A 104 -1.23 -3.87 -0.37
C LYS A 104 -2.21 -4.14 -1.51
N GLN A 105 -2.54 -5.40 -1.79
CA GLN A 105 -3.55 -5.78 -2.79
C GLN A 105 -4.97 -5.36 -2.39
N MET A 106 -5.24 -5.24 -1.09
CA MET A 106 -6.54 -4.83 -0.53
C MET A 106 -6.59 -3.33 -0.20
N ALA A 107 -5.43 -2.70 -0.03
CA ALA A 107 -5.31 -1.30 0.35
C ALA A 107 -5.77 -0.35 -0.77
N ARG A 108 -5.92 0.93 -0.45
CA ARG A 108 -6.18 1.96 -1.47
C ARG A 108 -4.86 2.37 -2.11
N LEU A 109 -4.90 2.65 -3.42
CA LEU A 109 -3.80 3.32 -4.11
C LEU A 109 -3.58 4.69 -3.47
N GLU A 110 -2.34 5.00 -3.10
CA GLU A 110 -1.97 6.25 -2.43
C GLU A 110 -0.91 7.01 -3.24
N LEU A 111 -0.97 8.34 -3.20
CA LEU A 111 0.09 9.21 -3.69
C LEU A 111 0.72 9.95 -2.53
N ARG A 112 2.04 9.89 -2.46
CA ARG A 112 2.85 10.63 -1.48
C ARG A 112 3.84 11.53 -2.18
N SER A 113 4.33 12.51 -1.43
CA SER A 113 5.40 13.42 -1.88
C SER A 113 5.12 14.13 -3.21
N VAL A 114 3.85 14.37 -3.57
CA VAL A 114 3.51 15.08 -4.83
C VAL A 114 4.02 16.51 -4.73
N THR A 115 4.97 16.89 -5.59
CA THR A 115 5.64 18.19 -5.46
C THR A 115 6.33 18.64 -6.75
N PHE A 116 6.43 19.96 -6.93
CA PHE A 116 7.17 20.54 -8.05
C PHE A 116 8.68 20.47 -7.82
N CYS A 117 9.40 20.05 -8.85
CA CYS A 117 10.84 19.85 -8.81
C CYS A 117 11.53 20.56 -9.99
N LYS A 118 12.73 21.07 -9.73
CA LYS A 118 13.67 21.47 -10.78
C LYS A 118 14.36 20.25 -11.39
N GLN A 119 14.69 19.27 -10.54
CA GLN A 119 15.44 18.09 -10.92
C GLN A 119 15.02 16.91 -10.06
N ILE A 120 14.97 15.72 -10.65
CA ILE A 120 14.64 14.45 -9.99
C ILE A 120 15.73 13.44 -10.36
N TRP A 121 16.38 12.82 -9.38
CA TRP A 121 17.43 11.84 -9.62
C TRP A 121 16.92 10.40 -9.45
N TYR A 122 16.28 10.10 -8.31
CA TYR A 122 15.74 8.79 -8.00
C TYR A 122 14.73 8.90 -6.83
N PHE A 123 14.23 7.75 -6.35
CA PHE A 123 13.27 7.70 -5.25
C PHE A 123 13.77 8.48 -4.02
N GLY A 124 12.97 9.43 -3.53
CA GLY A 124 13.30 10.28 -2.40
C GLY A 124 14.41 11.32 -2.65
N ASN A 125 14.98 11.42 -3.87
CA ASN A 125 16.05 12.35 -4.19
C ASN A 125 15.67 13.27 -5.36
N TYR A 126 15.35 14.52 -5.02
CA TYR A 126 14.93 15.56 -5.94
C TYR A 126 15.22 16.96 -5.36
N GLU A 127 15.36 17.95 -6.23
CA GLU A 127 15.49 19.37 -5.86
C GLU A 127 14.18 20.09 -6.17
N LYS A 128 13.55 20.67 -5.15
CA LYS A 128 12.34 21.50 -5.29
C LYS A 128 12.65 22.88 -5.85
N PHE A 129 11.63 23.52 -6.42
CA PHE A 129 11.68 24.97 -6.60
C PHE A 129 11.68 25.67 -5.23
N PRO A 130 12.39 26.82 -5.08
CA PRO A 130 12.31 27.62 -3.85
C PRO A 130 10.90 28.13 -3.56
N ARG A 131 10.11 28.32 -4.62
CA ARG A 131 8.70 28.72 -4.59
C ARG A 131 7.98 28.06 -5.76
N ASP A 132 6.75 27.64 -5.54
CA ASP A 132 5.86 27.11 -6.57
C ASP A 132 5.26 28.26 -7.39
N GLU A 133 6.14 29.04 -8.01
CA GLU A 133 5.83 30.22 -8.83
C GLU A 133 6.46 30.02 -10.21
N PHE A 134 5.64 30.00 -11.25
CA PHE A 134 6.06 29.64 -12.61
C PHE A 134 5.58 30.67 -13.62
N ARG A 135 6.29 30.77 -14.75
CA ARG A 135 5.88 31.61 -15.88
C ARG A 135 5.13 30.78 -16.93
N PRO A 136 4.21 31.37 -17.71
CA PRO A 136 3.73 30.74 -18.93
C PRO A 136 4.92 30.31 -19.82
N GLY A 137 4.84 29.12 -20.40
CA GLY A 137 5.90 28.53 -21.21
C GLY A 137 7.08 27.93 -20.42
N GLN A 138 7.08 28.00 -19.07
CA GLN A 138 8.13 27.41 -18.26
C GLN A 138 7.99 25.89 -18.14
N GLU A 139 9.09 25.16 -18.35
CA GLU A 139 9.15 23.73 -18.04
C GLU A 139 9.15 23.46 -16.54
N VAL A 140 8.38 22.46 -16.13
CA VAL A 140 8.17 22.09 -14.74
C VAL A 140 8.16 20.57 -14.62
N LEU A 141 8.83 20.05 -13.58
CA LEU A 141 8.73 18.64 -13.21
C LEU A 141 7.81 18.48 -12.00
N VAL A 142 7.08 17.38 -11.94
CA VAL A 142 6.36 16.92 -10.75
C VAL A 142 6.88 15.55 -10.37
N TYR A 143 7.34 15.44 -9.13
CA TYR A 143 7.68 14.18 -8.49
C TYR A 143 6.45 13.65 -7.74
N ALA A 144 6.19 12.34 -7.81
CA ALA A 144 5.19 11.67 -7.00
C ALA A 144 5.60 10.24 -6.66
N GLU A 145 5.34 9.81 -5.43
CA GLU A 145 5.51 8.43 -4.98
C GLU A 145 4.15 7.73 -5.03
N ALA A 146 4.08 6.56 -5.64
CA ALA A 146 2.88 5.73 -5.65
C ALA A 146 3.04 4.60 -4.64
N GLU A 147 2.07 4.45 -3.74
CA GLU A 147 2.01 3.36 -2.76
C GLU A 147 0.80 2.47 -3.00
N ASN A 148 0.90 1.20 -2.58
CA ASN A 148 -0.15 0.18 -2.68
C ASN A 148 -0.65 -0.08 -4.11
N PHE A 149 0.18 0.14 -5.13
CA PHE A 149 -0.10 -0.29 -6.50
C PHE A 149 0.01 -1.81 -6.61
N GLN A 150 -0.65 -2.38 -7.62
CA GLN A 150 -0.60 -3.80 -7.95
C GLN A 150 0.58 -4.09 -8.87
N SER A 151 1.22 -5.24 -8.63
CA SER A 151 2.12 -5.88 -9.59
C SER A 151 1.64 -7.29 -9.91
N GLU A 152 1.91 -7.77 -11.10
CA GLU A 152 1.66 -9.16 -11.52
C GLU A 152 2.96 -9.83 -11.97
N LEU A 153 3.08 -11.14 -11.74
CA LEU A 153 4.20 -11.93 -12.26
C LEU A 153 3.90 -12.31 -13.72
N THR A 154 4.77 -11.91 -14.64
CA THR A 154 4.65 -12.25 -16.06
C THR A 154 5.11 -13.67 -16.34
N ALA A 155 4.80 -14.18 -17.52
CA ALA A 155 5.23 -15.51 -17.97
C ALA A 155 6.77 -15.64 -18.04
N GLU A 156 7.47 -14.52 -18.22
CA GLU A 156 8.92 -14.41 -18.29
C GLU A 156 9.58 -14.31 -16.90
N GLY A 157 8.79 -14.37 -15.82
CA GLY A 157 9.28 -14.33 -14.44
C GLY A 157 9.66 -12.94 -13.95
N GLN A 158 9.15 -11.88 -14.58
CA GLN A 158 9.31 -10.50 -14.12
C GLN A 158 8.03 -10.00 -13.45
N TYR A 159 8.14 -9.06 -12.53
CA TYR A 159 7.01 -8.34 -11.98
C TYR A 159 6.71 -7.12 -12.84
N ARG A 160 5.46 -7.00 -13.26
CA ARG A 160 4.95 -5.90 -14.07
C ARG A 160 4.02 -5.03 -13.25
N THR A 161 4.27 -3.72 -13.30
CA THR A 161 3.36 -2.67 -12.79
C THR A 161 2.95 -1.78 -13.96
N LEU A 162 1.68 -1.41 -14.05
CA LEU A 162 1.15 -0.57 -15.12
C LEU A 162 0.36 0.61 -14.55
N LEU A 163 0.93 1.81 -14.60
CA LEU A 163 0.29 3.02 -14.09
C LEU A 163 0.06 4.04 -15.20
N ARG A 164 -1.16 4.54 -15.32
CA ARG A 164 -1.51 5.67 -16.19
C ARG A 164 -1.76 6.90 -15.33
N SER A 165 -1.48 8.09 -15.85
CA SER A 165 -1.65 9.33 -15.09
C SER A 165 -2.28 10.44 -15.92
N LYS A 166 -2.89 11.41 -15.24
CA LYS A 166 -3.24 12.69 -15.84
C LYS A 166 -3.01 13.83 -14.85
N ILE A 167 -2.77 15.01 -15.39
CA ILE A 167 -2.66 16.25 -14.66
C ILE A 167 -3.78 17.18 -15.13
N ASP A 168 -4.60 17.66 -14.19
CA ASP A 168 -5.55 18.74 -14.43
C ASP A 168 -5.01 20.02 -13.77
N ILE A 169 -4.87 21.10 -14.53
CA ILE A 169 -4.58 22.44 -13.98
C ILE A 169 -5.91 23.17 -13.77
N ILE A 170 -6.19 23.53 -12.53
CA ILE A 170 -7.48 24.02 -12.06
C ILE A 170 -7.35 25.46 -11.58
N SER A 171 -8.24 26.32 -12.03
CA SER A 171 -8.32 27.73 -11.60
C SER A 171 -8.91 27.88 -10.19
N PRO A 172 -8.80 29.06 -9.55
CA PRO A 172 -9.41 29.33 -8.24
C PRO A 172 -10.93 29.16 -8.24
N ALA A 173 -11.57 29.31 -9.40
CA ALA A 173 -13.01 29.09 -9.57
C ALA A 173 -13.40 27.60 -9.68
N GLY A 174 -12.43 26.68 -9.66
CA GLY A 174 -12.66 25.23 -9.81
C GLY A 174 -12.72 24.75 -11.27
N GLU A 175 -12.57 25.63 -12.25
CA GLU A 175 -12.57 25.26 -13.68
C GLU A 175 -11.25 24.60 -14.09
N ILE A 176 -11.31 23.48 -14.81
CA ILE A 176 -10.14 22.87 -15.46
C ILE A 176 -9.73 23.76 -16.63
N ARG A 177 -8.55 24.37 -16.52
CA ARG A 177 -7.95 25.24 -17.54
C ARG A 177 -7.12 24.47 -18.55
N HIS A 178 -6.53 23.37 -18.11
CA HIS A 178 -5.70 22.53 -18.94
C HIS A 178 -5.69 21.10 -18.41
N GLN A 179 -5.63 20.12 -19.30
CA GLN A 179 -5.52 18.70 -18.97
C GLN A 179 -4.38 18.10 -19.77
N ILE A 180 -3.54 17.33 -19.10
CA ILE A 180 -2.39 16.63 -19.67
C ILE A 180 -2.58 15.15 -19.38
N GLU A 181 -2.59 14.33 -20.43
CA GLU A 181 -2.68 12.88 -20.29
C GLU A 181 -1.31 12.26 -20.49
N PHE A 182 -0.95 11.33 -19.61
CA PHE A 182 0.25 10.53 -19.72
C PHE A 182 -0.19 9.09 -20.06
N PRO A 183 0.38 8.47 -21.10
CA PRO A 183 0.06 7.09 -21.43
C PRO A 183 0.44 6.15 -20.27
N PRO A 184 -0.11 4.93 -20.22
CA PRO A 184 0.31 3.92 -19.26
C PRO A 184 1.83 3.71 -19.33
N THR A 185 2.49 3.80 -18.18
CA THR A 185 3.90 3.47 -18.03
C THR A 185 4.03 2.08 -17.44
N GLU A 186 4.75 1.23 -18.17
CA GLU A 186 5.07 -0.13 -17.74
C GLU A 186 6.42 -0.13 -17.01
N ASP A 187 6.43 -0.66 -15.77
CA ASP A 187 7.65 -0.94 -14.99
C ASP A 187 7.81 -2.46 -14.88
N LEU A 188 8.87 -2.99 -15.46
CA LEU A 188 9.25 -4.41 -15.42
C LEU A 188 10.46 -4.60 -14.50
N CYS A 189 10.26 -5.39 -13.45
CA CYS A 189 11.25 -5.64 -12.42
C CYS A 189 11.50 -7.14 -12.23
N ARG A 190 12.70 -7.51 -11.77
CA ARG A 190 12.95 -8.91 -11.34
C ARG A 190 12.34 -9.24 -9.97
N ASN A 191 11.99 -8.22 -9.20
CA ASN A 191 11.37 -8.31 -7.88
C ASN A 191 10.16 -7.39 -7.84
N GLU A 192 9.20 -7.68 -6.95
CA GLU A 192 8.08 -6.76 -6.70
C GLU A 192 8.61 -5.38 -6.26
N ARG A 193 8.18 -4.33 -6.95
CA ARG A 193 8.63 -2.95 -6.71
C ARG A 193 8.12 -2.48 -5.34
N ARG A 194 9.00 -1.84 -4.56
CA ARG A 194 8.66 -1.34 -3.21
C ARG A 194 8.64 0.19 -3.11
N ASP A 195 9.41 0.84 -3.97
CA ASP A 195 9.76 2.26 -3.96
C ASP A 195 9.47 2.91 -5.33
N TYR A 196 8.20 2.84 -5.76
CA TYR A 196 7.82 3.44 -7.03
C TYR A 196 7.71 4.96 -6.92
N PHE A 197 8.35 5.67 -7.82
CA PHE A 197 8.10 7.09 -8.07
C PHE A 197 7.91 7.34 -9.56
N HIS A 198 7.22 8.43 -9.87
CA HIS A 198 7.05 8.91 -11.23
C HIS A 198 7.56 10.35 -11.37
N ASN A 199 8.15 10.63 -12.53
CA ASN A 199 8.52 11.98 -12.95
C ASN A 199 7.58 12.41 -14.07
N TYR A 200 6.81 13.47 -13.82
CA TYR A 200 5.98 14.11 -14.85
C TYR A 200 6.66 15.39 -15.31
N GLN A 201 7.03 15.47 -16.58
CA GLN A 201 7.53 16.68 -17.21
C GLN A 201 6.44 17.31 -18.07
N PHE A 202 6.20 18.60 -17.88
CA PHE A 202 5.30 19.37 -18.74
C PHE A 202 5.67 20.86 -18.73
N THR A 203 5.04 21.63 -19.62
CA THR A 203 5.21 23.07 -19.72
C THR A 203 3.96 23.78 -19.23
N ILE A 204 4.10 24.84 -18.43
CA ILE A 204 2.95 25.69 -18.09
C ILE A 204 2.37 26.28 -19.38
N PRO A 205 1.06 26.14 -19.67
CA PRO A 205 0.49 26.63 -20.92
C PRO A 205 0.73 28.13 -21.15
N ASP A 206 1.05 28.53 -22.38
CA ASP A 206 1.41 29.92 -22.71
C ASP A 206 0.31 30.95 -22.40
N LYS A 207 -0.96 30.50 -22.47
CA LYS A 207 -2.14 31.35 -22.25
C LYS A 207 -2.76 31.15 -20.86
N MET A 208 -1.97 30.68 -19.90
CA MET A 208 -2.45 30.47 -18.54
C MET A 208 -2.72 31.81 -17.86
N PRO A 209 -3.89 32.02 -17.22
CA PRO A 209 -4.15 33.22 -16.45
C PRO A 209 -3.09 33.41 -15.35
N LEU A 210 -2.76 34.66 -15.05
CA LEU A 210 -1.88 34.97 -13.92
C LEU A 210 -2.60 34.72 -12.59
N GLY A 211 -1.81 34.43 -11.56
CA GLY A 211 -2.31 34.23 -10.20
C GLY A 211 -2.41 32.75 -9.78
N PRO A 212 -3.16 32.47 -8.71
CA PRO A 212 -3.16 31.15 -8.07
C PRO A 212 -3.85 30.10 -8.92
N HIS A 213 -3.30 28.90 -8.91
CA HIS A 213 -3.82 27.70 -9.56
C HIS A 213 -3.54 26.48 -8.68
N SER A 214 -4.24 25.39 -8.96
CA SER A 214 -3.91 24.08 -8.39
C SER A 214 -3.65 23.08 -9.51
N LEU A 215 -2.69 22.20 -9.28
CA LEU A 215 -2.41 21.04 -10.09
C LEU A 215 -2.98 19.83 -9.37
N LYS A 216 -3.88 19.09 -10.03
CA LYS A 216 -4.38 17.81 -9.55
C LYS A 216 -3.75 16.69 -10.37
N LEU A 217 -2.89 15.90 -9.74
CA LEU A 217 -2.38 14.66 -10.29
C LEU A 217 -3.38 13.53 -9.97
N THR A 218 -3.81 12.81 -11.00
CA THR A 218 -4.62 11.59 -10.85
C THR A 218 -3.85 10.41 -11.43
N VAL A 219 -3.70 9.34 -10.65
CA VAL A 219 -3.02 8.10 -11.06
C VAL A 219 -4.00 6.95 -11.04
N PHE A 220 -3.95 6.15 -12.10
CA PHE A 220 -4.74 4.94 -12.33
C PHE A 220 -3.80 3.75 -12.30
N ASP A 221 -4.06 2.81 -11.41
CA ASP A 221 -3.45 1.49 -11.44
C ASP A 221 -4.28 0.62 -12.37
N GLU A 222 -3.76 0.38 -13.57
CA GLU A 222 -4.48 -0.30 -14.66
C GLU A 222 -4.67 -1.81 -14.38
N LEU A 223 -3.88 -2.40 -13.47
CA LEU A 223 -4.00 -3.81 -13.12
C LEU A 223 -5.10 -4.04 -12.07
N SER A 224 -5.21 -3.15 -11.08
CA SER A 224 -6.24 -3.26 -10.03
C SER A 224 -7.52 -2.46 -10.30
N GLY A 225 -7.48 -1.52 -11.25
CA GLY A 225 -8.55 -0.55 -11.49
C GLY A 225 -8.67 0.53 -10.40
N ARG A 226 -7.75 0.57 -9.42
CA ARG A 226 -7.77 1.57 -8.35
C ARG A 226 -7.29 2.92 -8.89
N VAL A 227 -7.88 3.99 -8.35
CA VAL A 227 -7.59 5.37 -8.75
C VAL A 227 -7.38 6.21 -7.50
N THR A 228 -6.44 7.14 -7.58
CA THR A 228 -6.18 8.12 -6.52
C THR A 228 -5.76 9.44 -7.11
N SER A 229 -5.87 10.52 -6.32
CA SER A 229 -5.45 11.84 -6.75
C SER A 229 -4.90 12.68 -5.61
N SER A 230 -3.97 13.58 -5.93
CA SER A 230 -3.42 14.56 -5.00
C SER A 230 -3.34 15.93 -5.68
N SER A 231 -3.49 16.99 -4.90
CA SER A 231 -3.45 18.37 -5.41
C SER A 231 -2.35 19.19 -4.73
N ILE A 232 -1.62 19.96 -5.53
CA ILE A 232 -0.64 20.95 -5.08
C ILE A 232 -0.93 22.32 -5.69
N ASN A 233 -0.63 23.38 -4.96
CA ASN A 233 -0.92 24.75 -5.40
C ASN A 233 0.33 25.38 -6.03
N PHE A 234 0.12 26.28 -6.98
CA PHE A 234 1.17 27.11 -7.55
C PHE A 234 0.61 28.46 -8.01
N VAL A 235 1.50 29.38 -8.35
CA VAL A 235 1.15 30.71 -8.88
C VAL A 235 1.78 30.89 -10.26
N VAL A 236 0.99 31.39 -11.21
CA VAL A 236 1.49 31.82 -12.51
C VAL A 236 1.82 33.31 -12.43
N LYS A 237 3.02 33.70 -12.86
CA LYS A 237 3.53 35.08 -12.86
C LYS A 237 3.92 35.56 -14.25
#